data_AF-A0A2E8XS23-F1
#
_entry.id   AF-A0A2E8XS23-F1
#
_cell.length_a   1.000
_cell.length_b   1.000
_cell.length_c   1.000
_cell.angle_alpha   90.00
_cell.angle_beta   90.00
_cell.angle_gamma   90.00
#
_symmetry.space_group_name_H-M   'P 1'
#
loop_
_entity.id
_entity.type
_entity.pdbx_description
1 polymer ?
#
loop_
_entity_poly.entity_id
_entity_poly.type
_entity_poly.pdbx_seq_one_letter_code
_entity_poly.pdbx_strand_id
1 'polypeptide(L)'
;MAVFALMAAAFVGLSVYAVLQFGLWWPILFDITGNWRMILAAVTLLPFLLFFTKLNWSRPLGWLAGCFNRLIELIDRAIER
;
A
#
# COMPACT_ATOMS: atom_id res chain seq x y z
N MET A 1 5.57 -14.36 12.28
CA MET A 1 5.06 -12.99 12.60
C MET A 1 5.90 -11.88 11.96
N ALA A 2 7.23 -11.90 12.05
CA ALA A 2 8.09 -10.85 11.46
C ALA A 2 7.95 -10.68 9.94
N VAL A 3 7.88 -11.78 9.18
CA VAL A 3 7.78 -11.73 7.71
C VAL A 3 6.42 -11.20 7.23
N PHE A 4 5.34 -11.50 7.97
CA PHE A 4 4.02 -10.92 7.73
C PHE A 4 4.01 -9.41 7.96
N ALA A 5 4.59 -8.96 9.08
CA ALA A 5 4.73 -7.53 9.36
C ALA A 5 5.59 -6.81 8.30
N LEU A 6 6.66 -7.46 7.83
CA LEU A 6 7.52 -6.95 6.76
C LEU A 6 6.75 -6.80 5.43
N MET A 7 5.98 -7.81 5.03
CA MET A 7 5.15 -7.78 3.83
C MET A 7 4.04 -6.73 3.91
N ALA A 8 3.37 -6.62 5.06
CA ALA A 8 2.37 -5.60 5.29
C ALA A 8 2.97 -4.19 5.20
N ALA A 9 4.13 -3.96 5.84
CA ALA A 9 4.84 -2.69 5.78
C ALA A 9 5.31 -2.37 4.35
N ALA A 10 5.82 -3.36 3.61
CA ALA A 10 6.22 -3.20 2.22
C ALA A 10 5.03 -2.85 1.32
N PHE A 11 3.88 -3.50 1.50
CA PHE A 11 2.67 -3.24 0.74
C PHE A 11 2.12 -1.83 1.01
N VAL A 12 2.06 -1.43 2.28
CA VAL A 12 1.67 -0.06 2.68
C VAL A 12 2.63 0.97 2.09
N GLY A 13 3.94 0.73 2.17
CA GLY A 13 4.97 1.61 1.62
C GLY A 13 4.86 1.76 0.10
N LEU A 14 4.67 0.66 -0.64
CA LEU A 14 4.46 0.68 -2.09
C LEU A 14 3.19 1.43 -2.48
N SER A 15 2.11 1.24 -1.71
CA SER A 15 0.84 1.94 -1.94
C SER A 15 1.00 3.44 -1.76
N VAL A 16 1.64 3.88 -0.67
CA VAL A 16 1.93 5.30 -0.41
C VAL A 16 2.83 5.87 -1.50
N TYR A 17 3.88 5.15 -1.91
CA TYR A 17 4.78 5.57 -2.97
C TYR A 17 4.06 5.76 -4.30
N ALA A 18 3.20 4.81 -4.69
CA ALA A 18 2.43 4.90 -5.93
C ALA A 18 1.49 6.11 -5.94
N VAL A 19 0.83 6.41 -4.82
CA VAL A 19 -0.05 7.59 -4.71
C VAL A 19 0.74 8.89 -4.78
N LEU A 20 1.88 8.97 -4.09
CA LEU A 20 2.77 10.13 -4.15
C LEU A 20 3.26 10.38 -5.57
N GLN A 21 3.69 9.33 -6.26
CA GLN A 21 4.11 9.46 -7.65
C GLN A 21 2.96 9.88 -8.55
N PHE A 22 1.79 9.27 -8.40
CA PHE A 22 0.62 9.64 -9.18
C PHE A 22 0.28 11.12 -8.98
N GLY A 23 0.18 11.59 -7.72
CA GLY A 23 -0.15 12.97 -7.36
C GLY A 23 0.84 14.01 -7.89
N LEU A 24 2.13 13.64 -8.01
CA LEU A 24 3.17 14.52 -8.56
C LEU A 24 3.31 14.43 -10.08
N TRP A 25 2.99 13.29 -10.67
CA TRP A 25 3.17 13.01 -12.08
C TRP A 25 2.04 13.57 -12.95
N TRP A 26 0.78 13.39 -12.55
CA TRP A 26 -0.35 13.83 -13.37
C TRP A 26 -0.39 15.33 -13.66
N PRO A 27 0.00 16.26 -12.75
CA PRO A 27 -0.02 17.69 -13.06
C PRO A 27 1.04 18.08 -14.11
N ILE A 28 2.11 17.28 -14.23
CA ILE A 28 3.15 17.48 -15.25
C ILE A 28 2.57 17.22 -16.65
N LEU A 29 1.65 16.26 -16.81
CA LEU A 29 0.96 16.01 -18.08
C LEU A 29 0.09 17.18 -18.54
N PHE A 30 -0.33 18.04 -17.62
CA PHE A 30 -1.15 19.22 -17.89
C PHE A 30 -0.35 20.54 -17.86
N ASP A 31 0.99 20.45 -17.87
CA ASP A 31 1.91 21.60 -17.82
C ASP A 31 1.71 22.52 -16.60
N ILE A 32 1.19 21.96 -15.50
CA ILE A 32 0.92 22.70 -14.27
C ILE A 32 2.21 22.78 -13.46
N THR A 33 2.83 23.96 -13.45
CA THR A 33 4.10 24.23 -12.77
C THR A 33 3.94 25.09 -11.52
N GLY A 34 4.97 25.13 -10.67
CA GLY A 34 5.03 25.98 -9.49
C GLY A 34 4.11 25.53 -8.33
N ASN A 35 3.55 26.51 -7.61
CA ASN A 35 2.79 26.27 -6.36
C ASN A 35 1.51 25.45 -6.59
N TRP A 36 0.89 25.58 -7.76
CA TRP A 36 -0.31 24.84 -8.16
C TRP A 36 -0.06 23.33 -8.19
N ARG A 37 1.12 22.89 -8.61
CA ARG A 37 1.50 21.47 -8.63
C ARG A 37 1.45 20.85 -7.23
N MET A 38 1.92 21.57 -6.21
CA MET A 38 1.89 21.07 -4.82
C MET A 38 0.46 20.98 -4.27
N ILE A 39 -0.37 21.98 -4.59
CA ILE A 39 -1.78 21.99 -4.17
C ILE A 39 -2.53 20.82 -4.81
N LEU A 40 -2.35 20.60 -6.12
CA LEU A 40 -2.99 19.49 -6.84
C LEU A 40 -2.51 18.13 -6.32
N ALA A 41 -1.22 17.98 -6.04
CA ALA A 41 -0.68 16.77 -5.41
C ALA A 41 -1.32 16.50 -4.04
N ALA A 42 -1.44 17.53 -3.19
CA ALA A 42 -2.09 17.43 -1.88
C ALA A 42 -3.59 17.09 -1.97
N VAL A 43 -4.30 17.72 -2.91
CA VAL A 43 -5.72 17.42 -3.19
C VAL A 43 -5.89 15.99 -3.67
N THR A 44 -4.98 15.46 -4.49
CA THR A 44 -5.03 14.05 -4.90
C THR A 44 -4.67 13.07 -3.78
N LEU A 45 -3.83 13.46 -2.82
CA LEU A 45 -3.48 12.62 -1.66
C LEU A 45 -4.62 12.49 -0.65
N LEU A 46 -5.42 13.54 -0.46
CA LEU A 46 -6.54 13.59 0.49
C LEU A 46 -7.55 12.43 0.38
N PRO A 47 -8.13 12.11 -0.79
CA PRO A 47 -9.06 11.00 -0.93
C PRO A 47 -8.39 9.65 -0.68
N PHE A 48 -7.11 9.49 -1.05
CA PHE A 48 -6.35 8.28 -0.74
C PHE A 48 -6.12 8.13 0.76
N LEU A 49 -5.83 9.21 1.46
CA LEU A 49 -5.61 9.19 2.91
C LEU A 49 -6.91 8.88 3.66
N LEU A 50 -8.04 9.42 3.19
CA LEU A 50 -9.38 9.07 3.68
C LEU A 50 -9.74 7.61 3.38
N PHE A 51 -9.42 7.12 2.17
CA PHE A 51 -9.64 5.73 1.80
C PHE A 51 -8.79 4.80 2.65
N PHE A 52 -7.51 5.12 2.87
CA PHE A 52 -6.58 4.35 3.70
C PHE A 52 -7.03 4.33 5.16
N THR A 53 -7.49 5.45 5.71
CA THR A 53 -7.95 5.52 7.11
C THR A 53 -9.32 4.87 7.32
N LYS A 54 -10.24 4.96 6.35
CA LYS A 54 -11.54 4.27 6.41
C LYS A 54 -11.47 2.80 6.00
N LEU A 55 -10.43 2.37 5.29
CA LEU A 55 -10.26 0.96 5.00
C LEU A 55 -10.12 0.23 6.32
N ASN A 56 -11.03 -0.71 6.58
CA ASN A 56 -10.88 -1.59 7.72
C ASN A 56 -9.77 -2.60 7.41
N TRP A 57 -8.52 -2.20 7.65
CA TRP A 57 -7.31 -2.97 7.36
C TRP A 57 -7.31 -4.36 8.00
N SER A 58 -8.11 -4.59 9.05
CA SER A 58 -8.27 -5.89 9.70
C SER A 58 -8.68 -7.01 8.73
N ARG A 59 -9.53 -6.73 7.74
CA ARG A 59 -9.98 -7.72 6.74
C ARG A 59 -8.89 -8.10 5.73
N PRO A 60 -8.29 -7.16 4.98
CA PRO A 60 -7.22 -7.50 4.05
C PRO A 60 -5.96 -8.02 4.76
N LEU A 61 -5.60 -7.49 5.95
CA LEU A 61 -4.51 -8.04 6.75
C LEU A 61 -4.84 -9.45 7.26
N GLY A 62 -6.08 -9.71 7.66
CA GLY A 62 -6.53 -11.05 8.05
C GLY A 62 -6.47 -12.05 6.89
N TRP A 63 -6.86 -11.63 5.68
CA TRP A 63 -6.74 -12.45 4.48
C TRP A 63 -5.27 -12.73 4.13
N LEU A 64 -4.41 -11.71 4.18
CA LEU A 64 -2.96 -11.86 4.02
C LEU A 64 -2.36 -12.79 5.08
N ALA A 65 -2.80 -12.69 6.34
CA ALA A 65 -2.35 -13.58 7.41
C ALA A 65 -2.77 -15.03 7.15
N GLY A 66 -4.00 -15.25 6.65
CA GLY A 66 -4.47 -16.56 6.23
C GLY A 66 -3.66 -17.17 5.08
N CYS A 67 -3.37 -16.39 4.04
CA CYS A 67 -2.49 -16.80 2.95
C CYS A 67 -1.07 -17.12 3.45
N PHE A 68 -0.54 -16.31 4.35
CA PHE A 68 0.79 -16.53 4.93
C PHE A 68 0.83 -17.81 5.76
N ASN A 69 -0.19 -18.08 6.57
CA ASN A 69 -0.29 -19.31 7.34
C ASN A 69 -0.33 -20.53 6.42
N ARG A 70 -1.07 -20.44 5.31
CA ARG A 70 -1.15 -21.51 4.31
C ARG A 70 0.18 -21.79 3.61
N LEU A 71 0.96 -20.74 3.35
CA LEU A 71 2.32 -20.87 2.78
C LEU A 71 3.29 -21.49 3.78
N ILE A 72 3.23 -21.09 5.06
CA ILE A 72 4.04 -21.70 6.12
C ILE A 72 3.67 -23.18 6.25
N GLU A 73 2.39 -23.52 6.30
CA GLU A 73 1.91 -24.91 6.43
C GLU A 73 2.39 -25.80 5.27
N LEU A 74 2.49 -25.26 4.05
CA LEU A 74 3.05 -25.96 2.90
C LEU A 74 4.57 -26.18 3.03
N ILE A 75 5.30 -25.20 3.55
CA ILE A 75 6.75 -25.31 3.78
C ILE A 75 7.04 -26.30 4.92
N ASP A 76 6.26 -26.24 5.99
CA ASP A 76 6.38 -27.10 7.17
C ASP A 76 6.18 -28.58 6.78
N ARG A 77 5.13 -28.87 6.00
CA ARG A 77 4.89 -30.21 5.43
C ARG A 77 5.97 -30.70 4.47
N ALA A 78 6.69 -29.78 3.82
CA ALA A 78 7.79 -30.14 2.93
C ALA A 78 9.10 -30.40 3.68
N ILE A 79 9.24 -29.91 4.92
CA ILE A 79 10.40 -30.11 5.79
C ILE A 79 10.24 -31.36 6.68
N GLU A 80 9.01 -31.72 7.07
CA GLU A 80 8.69 -32.97 7.80
C GLU A 80 8.77 -34.25 6.95
N ARG A 81 8.98 -34.13 5.62
CA ARG A 81 9.21 -35.25 4.70
C ARG A 81 10.69 -35.42 4.39
#